data_AF-A0A4P2Q2T8-F1
#
_entry.id   AF-A0A4P2Q2T8-F1
#
_cell.length_a   1.000
_cell.length_b   1.000
_cell.length_c   1.000
_cell.angle_alpha   90.00
_cell.angle_beta   90.00
_cell.angle_gamma   90.00
#
_symmetry.space_group_name_H-M   'P 1'
#
loop_
_entity.id
_entity.type
_entity.pdbx_description
1 polymer ?
#
loop_
_entity_poly.entity_id
_entity_poly.type
_entity_poly.pdbx_seq_one_letter_code
_entity_poly.pdbx_strand_id
1 'polypeptide(L)'
;MDTGDNNLDFDCDYRFGFNVDPRGKATVGYLLFWSGCGGLNLKKDIEVWNPFNAAGQTAVTGGKIPCIGVLESVRFSGEEDAPMRFVAYVSQGAAADIRSKLGRPLTSTKLQMSFYVLAYDDEKKKWYEAALVKDGKNMDANLDTTGGELQISVSKTPTRASDTLDIKVYRFEFQVVPAKGKTAILEFALGPTQRLVKQWKSGGDA
;
A
#
# COMPACT_ATOMS: atom_id res chain seq x y z
N MET A 1 20.11 23.45 7.20
CA MET A 1 20.50 22.73 5.98
C MET A 1 19.33 21.88 5.61
N ASP A 2 18.59 22.31 4.61
CA ASP A 2 17.44 21.60 4.06
C ASP A 2 18.01 20.56 3.10
N THR A 3 18.25 19.34 3.59
CA THR A 3 18.53 18.21 2.69
C THR A 3 17.23 17.96 1.98
N GLY A 4 17.19 18.32 0.69
CA GLY A 4 16.04 18.13 -0.20
C GLY A 4 15.75 16.65 -0.45
N ASP A 5 15.44 15.93 0.62
CA ASP A 5 14.98 14.56 0.59
C ASP A 5 13.61 14.59 -0.08
N ASN A 6 13.52 14.02 -1.28
CA ASN A 6 12.24 13.85 -1.97
C ASN A 6 11.46 12.69 -1.31
N ASN A 7 11.22 12.80 0.00
CA ASN A 7 10.47 11.81 0.76
C ASN A 7 9.01 11.83 0.31
N LEU A 8 8.58 10.69 -0.23
CA LEU A 8 7.24 10.43 -0.72
C LEU A 8 6.48 9.66 0.37
N ASP A 9 6.07 10.42 1.37
CA ASP A 9 5.41 9.91 2.56
C ASP A 9 3.92 10.19 2.53
N PHE A 10 3.12 9.14 2.64
CA PHE A 10 1.66 9.23 2.62
C PHE A 10 1.08 8.69 3.92
N ASP A 11 0.45 9.55 4.70
CA ASP A 11 -0.38 9.18 5.84
C ASP A 11 -1.81 8.97 5.38
N CYS A 12 -2.30 7.75 5.55
CA CYS A 12 -3.61 7.31 5.10
C CYS A 12 -4.55 7.17 6.30
N ASP A 13 -5.72 7.79 6.21
CA ASP A 13 -6.77 7.60 7.19
C ASP A 13 -7.46 6.25 6.95
N TYR A 14 -6.89 5.20 7.54
CA TYR A 14 -7.42 3.86 7.41
C TYR A 14 -8.83 3.72 8.00
N ARG A 15 -9.17 4.49 9.04
CA ARG A 15 -10.50 4.46 9.65
C ARG A 15 -11.54 5.02 8.70
N PHE A 16 -11.22 6.10 8.01
CA PHE A 16 -12.04 6.62 6.93
C PHE A 16 -12.16 5.60 5.77
N GLY A 17 -11.06 4.92 5.41
CA GLY A 17 -11.09 3.86 4.38
C GLY A 17 -12.03 2.69 4.69
N PHE A 18 -12.22 2.34 5.97
CA PHE A 18 -13.21 1.34 6.40
C PHE A 18 -14.62 1.91 6.59
N ASN A 19 -14.74 3.16 7.04
CA ASN A 19 -16.02 3.84 7.29
C ASN A 19 -16.41 4.66 6.06
N VAL A 20 -16.89 3.97 5.02
CA VAL A 20 -17.38 4.49 3.73
C VAL A 20 -18.32 5.70 3.90
N ASP A 21 -17.75 6.90 3.98
CA ASP A 21 -18.47 8.16 3.79
C ASP A 21 -17.99 8.81 2.48
N PRO A 22 -18.79 8.73 1.39
CA PRO A 22 -18.45 9.34 0.09
C PRO A 22 -18.24 10.86 0.14
N ARG A 23 -18.64 11.52 1.24
CA ARG A 23 -18.45 12.96 1.46
C ARG A 23 -17.19 13.30 2.24
N GLY A 24 -16.58 12.31 2.89
CA GLY A 24 -15.36 12.56 3.64
C GLY A 24 -14.21 12.83 2.70
N LYS A 25 -13.23 13.57 3.23
CA LYS A 25 -12.05 14.03 2.52
C LYS A 25 -10.85 13.61 3.33
N ALA A 26 -10.02 12.77 2.75
CA ALA A 26 -8.82 12.27 3.41
C ALA A 26 -7.87 11.71 2.35
N THR A 27 -6.64 11.43 2.77
CA THR A 27 -5.79 10.50 2.05
C THR A 27 -6.18 9.09 2.45
N VAL A 28 -6.42 8.21 1.49
CA VAL A 28 -6.73 6.79 1.72
C VAL A 28 -5.83 5.94 0.86
N GLY A 29 -5.40 4.80 1.39
CA GLY A 29 -4.57 3.87 0.65
C GLY A 29 -5.06 2.44 0.78
N TYR A 30 -4.80 1.63 -0.24
CA TYR A 30 -5.24 0.25 -0.33
C TYR A 30 -4.09 -0.66 -0.78
N LEU A 31 -3.93 -1.79 -0.09
CA LEU A 31 -3.11 -2.90 -0.56
C LEU A 31 -3.97 -3.76 -1.50
N LEU A 32 -3.67 -3.72 -2.79
CA LEU A 32 -4.54 -4.29 -3.82
C LEU A 32 -4.18 -5.72 -4.21
N PHE A 33 -2.89 -6.08 -4.14
CA PHE A 33 -2.42 -7.41 -4.53
C PHE A 33 -1.22 -7.84 -3.70
N TRP A 34 -1.14 -9.14 -3.43
CA TRP A 34 0.00 -9.80 -2.81
C TRP A 34 0.03 -11.27 -3.23
N SER A 35 1.17 -11.69 -3.79
CA SER A 35 1.45 -13.10 -4.11
C SER A 35 2.94 -13.37 -3.99
N GLY A 36 3.34 -14.48 -3.39
CA GLY A 36 4.74 -14.88 -3.27
C GLY A 36 5.17 -15.09 -1.83
N CYS A 37 6.35 -14.62 -1.43
CA CYS A 37 6.91 -14.83 -0.09
C CYS A 37 6.86 -16.31 0.33
N GLY A 38 7.26 -17.22 -0.58
CA GLY A 38 7.18 -18.67 -0.36
C GLY A 38 5.75 -19.26 -0.40
N GLY A 39 4.83 -18.67 -1.16
CA GLY A 39 3.48 -19.19 -1.40
C GLY A 39 2.37 -18.52 -0.58
N LEU A 40 2.67 -17.41 0.10
CA LEU A 40 1.68 -16.52 0.71
C LEU A 40 0.92 -15.76 -0.38
N ASN A 41 -0.36 -16.08 -0.52
CA ASN A 41 -1.29 -15.41 -1.43
C ASN A 41 -2.43 -14.83 -0.60
N LEU A 42 -2.48 -13.50 -0.48
CA LEU A 42 -3.50 -12.85 0.35
C LEU A 42 -4.77 -12.62 -0.46
N LYS A 43 -5.91 -12.92 0.15
CA LYS A 43 -7.24 -12.75 -0.46
C LYS A 43 -7.64 -11.28 -0.41
N LYS A 44 -8.38 -10.84 -1.43
CA LYS A 44 -9.00 -9.51 -1.47
C LYS A 44 -10.40 -9.59 -0.83
N ASP A 45 -10.44 -9.67 0.49
CA ASP A 45 -11.66 -9.92 1.27
C ASP A 45 -12.25 -8.66 1.92
N ILE A 46 -11.69 -7.48 1.63
CA ILE A 46 -12.19 -6.18 2.10
C ILE A 46 -12.68 -5.38 0.89
N GLU A 47 -13.94 -4.92 0.93
CA GLU A 47 -14.46 -3.95 -0.03
C GLU A 47 -14.32 -2.53 0.50
N VAL A 48 -13.70 -1.65 -0.29
CA VAL A 48 -13.45 -0.25 0.07
C VAL A 48 -13.96 0.69 -1.01
N TRP A 49 -14.18 1.94 -0.64
CA TRP A 49 -14.67 2.97 -1.56
C TRP A 49 -13.57 3.49 -2.49
N ASN A 50 -13.93 3.81 -3.73
CA ASN A 50 -13.06 4.46 -4.70
C ASN A 50 -13.81 5.64 -5.35
N PRO A 51 -13.32 6.88 -5.24
CA PRO A 51 -13.96 8.07 -5.83
C PRO A 51 -14.02 8.05 -7.36
N PHE A 52 -13.29 7.18 -8.05
CA PHE A 52 -13.26 7.16 -9.51
C PHE A 52 -14.25 6.16 -10.11
N ASN A 53 -14.89 6.56 -11.20
CA ASN A 53 -15.70 5.66 -12.03
C ASN A 53 -14.81 4.83 -12.98
N ALA A 54 -15.42 3.93 -13.76
CA ALA A 54 -14.70 3.10 -14.74
C ALA A 54 -13.93 3.89 -15.82
N ALA A 55 -14.28 5.17 -16.02
CA ALA A 55 -13.59 6.08 -16.94
C ALA A 55 -12.49 6.92 -16.26
N GLY A 56 -12.19 6.66 -14.98
CA GLY A 56 -11.17 7.39 -14.20
C GLY A 56 -11.60 8.79 -13.77
N GLN A 57 -12.90 9.12 -13.85
CA GLN A 57 -13.43 10.42 -13.44
C GLN A 57 -13.97 10.36 -12.02
N THR A 58 -13.78 11.43 -11.24
CA THR A 58 -14.34 11.55 -9.89
C THR A 58 -15.87 11.48 -9.96
N ALA A 59 -16.47 10.56 -9.22
CA ALA A 59 -17.91 10.35 -9.11
C ALA A 59 -18.39 10.61 -7.69
N VAL A 60 -19.56 11.24 -7.57
CA VAL A 60 -20.19 11.57 -6.27
C VAL A 60 -20.51 10.30 -5.46
N THR A 61 -20.83 9.20 -6.14
CA THR A 61 -20.98 7.87 -5.56
C THR A 61 -19.90 6.97 -6.16
N GLY A 62 -18.67 7.15 -5.69
CA GLY A 62 -17.55 6.28 -6.06
C GLY A 62 -17.89 4.78 -5.93
N GLY A 63 -17.31 3.96 -6.79
CA GLY A 63 -17.51 2.51 -6.77
C GLY A 63 -16.89 1.85 -5.55
N LYS A 64 -17.14 0.55 -5.35
CA LYS A 64 -16.38 -0.27 -4.40
C LYS A 64 -15.33 -1.08 -5.15
N ILE A 65 -14.14 -1.23 -4.56
CA ILE A 65 -13.09 -2.10 -5.08
C ILE A 65 -12.66 -3.11 -4.01
N PRO A 66 -12.34 -4.36 -4.40
CA PRO A 66 -11.81 -5.35 -3.48
C PRO A 66 -10.32 -5.13 -3.23
N CYS A 67 -9.89 -5.19 -1.97
CA CYS A 67 -8.52 -5.07 -1.53
C CYS A 67 -8.18 -6.07 -0.42
N ILE A 68 -6.89 -6.24 -0.13
CA ILE A 68 -6.36 -7.10 0.96
C ILE A 68 -6.39 -6.35 2.29
N GLY A 69 -6.20 -5.04 2.25
CA GLY A 69 -6.08 -4.20 3.44
C GLY A 69 -6.11 -2.72 3.11
N VAL A 70 -6.42 -1.93 4.13
CA VAL A 70 -6.40 -0.47 4.06
C VAL A 70 -5.09 0.03 4.63
N LEU A 71 -4.35 0.83 3.87
CA LEU A 71 -3.08 1.39 4.28
C LEU A 71 -3.29 2.45 5.37
N GLU A 72 -2.42 2.42 6.37
CA GLU A 72 -2.17 3.48 7.34
C GLU A 72 -1.06 4.39 6.84
N SER A 73 -0.02 3.83 6.23
CA SER A 73 1.10 4.64 5.72
C SER A 73 1.86 3.97 4.58
N VAL A 74 2.40 4.81 3.69
CA VAL A 74 3.45 4.47 2.73
C VAL A 74 4.62 5.42 2.94
N ARG A 75 5.84 4.90 2.95
CA ARG A 75 7.09 5.69 3.06
C ARG A 75 8.08 5.25 2.00
N PHE A 76 8.66 6.22 1.30
CA PHE A 76 9.64 5.98 0.24
C PHE A 76 10.51 7.22 0.03
N SER A 77 11.84 7.09 0.07
CA SER A 77 12.76 8.24 -0.08
C SER A 77 12.87 8.76 -1.52
N GLY A 78 12.29 8.05 -2.50
CA GLY A 78 12.29 8.49 -3.90
C GLY A 78 13.53 8.09 -4.71
N GLU A 79 14.49 7.39 -4.10
CA GLU A 79 15.68 6.82 -4.78
C GLU A 79 15.33 5.50 -5.49
N GLU A 80 16.08 5.15 -6.54
CA GLU A 80 15.70 4.03 -7.43
C GLU A 80 15.72 2.66 -6.75
N ASP A 81 16.60 2.45 -5.77
CA ASP A 81 16.77 1.19 -5.04
C ASP A 81 16.30 1.25 -3.58
N ALA A 82 15.79 2.41 -3.15
CA ALA A 82 15.39 2.61 -1.76
C ALA A 82 14.26 1.67 -1.34
N PRO A 83 14.28 1.16 -0.09
CA PRO A 83 13.18 0.38 0.45
C PRO A 83 11.90 1.20 0.53
N MET A 84 10.76 0.55 0.29
CA MET A 84 9.43 1.09 0.56
C MET A 84 8.86 0.43 1.81
N ARG A 85 8.35 1.25 2.74
CA ARG A 85 7.70 0.77 3.98
C ARG A 85 6.21 0.97 3.90
N PHE A 86 5.47 -0.04 4.34
CA PHE A 86 4.03 -0.05 4.34
C PHE A 86 3.50 -0.46 5.70
N VAL A 87 2.43 0.19 6.10
CA VAL A 87 1.59 -0.23 7.22
C VAL A 87 0.17 -0.35 6.68
N ALA A 88 -0.45 -1.50 6.88
CA ALA A 88 -1.80 -1.81 6.44
C ALA A 88 -2.63 -2.43 7.56
N TYR A 89 -3.94 -2.29 7.51
CA TYR A 89 -4.89 -3.03 8.33
C TYR A 89 -5.58 -4.07 7.47
N VAL A 90 -5.44 -5.33 7.87
CA VAL A 90 -5.94 -6.50 7.13
C VAL A 90 -6.99 -7.26 7.93
N SER A 91 -7.73 -8.13 7.25
CA SER A 91 -8.73 -8.99 7.86
C SER A 91 -8.11 -10.01 8.84
N GLN A 92 -8.95 -10.63 9.65
CA GLN A 92 -8.52 -11.76 10.50
C GLN A 92 -7.96 -12.93 9.68
N GLY A 93 -8.57 -13.22 8.53
CA GLY A 93 -8.15 -14.31 7.65
C GLY A 93 -6.74 -14.06 7.09
N ALA A 94 -6.53 -12.88 6.51
CA ALA A 94 -5.22 -12.46 6.02
C ALA A 94 -4.16 -12.47 7.14
N ALA A 95 -4.50 -11.97 8.33
CA ALA A 95 -3.59 -11.99 9.48
C ALA A 95 -3.21 -13.42 9.90
N ALA A 96 -4.16 -14.36 9.88
CA ALA A 96 -3.89 -15.76 10.19
C ALA A 96 -2.96 -16.40 9.14
N ASP A 97 -3.18 -16.13 7.85
CA ASP A 97 -2.34 -16.63 6.76
C ASP A 97 -0.91 -16.09 6.87
N ILE A 98 -0.74 -14.79 7.17
CA ILE A 98 0.56 -14.16 7.39
C ILE A 98 1.27 -14.83 8.58
N ARG A 99 0.62 -14.95 9.74
CA ARG A 99 1.24 -15.59 10.93
C ARG A 99 1.62 -17.03 10.67
N SER A 100 0.75 -17.80 10.01
CA SER A 100 1.02 -19.18 9.62
C SER A 100 2.28 -19.27 8.76
N LYS A 101 2.44 -18.31 7.84
CA LYS A 101 3.62 -18.26 6.97
C LYS A 101 4.89 -17.87 7.71
N LEU A 102 4.83 -16.84 8.58
CA LEU A 102 5.97 -16.36 9.35
C LEU A 102 6.39 -17.31 10.47
N GLY A 103 5.52 -18.24 10.89
CA GLY A 103 5.85 -19.30 11.84
C GLY A 103 6.74 -20.42 11.28
N ARG A 104 7.16 -20.34 10.01
CA ARG A 104 7.98 -21.33 9.32
C ARG A 104 9.11 -20.62 8.55
N PRO A 105 10.26 -21.27 8.30
CA PRO A 105 11.29 -20.71 7.42
C PRO A 105 10.71 -20.34 6.05
N LEU A 106 10.96 -19.11 5.60
CA LEU A 106 10.56 -18.68 4.26
C LEU A 106 11.46 -19.34 3.23
N THR A 107 10.85 -19.97 2.22
CA THR A 107 11.57 -20.55 1.08
C THR A 107 11.98 -19.50 0.04
N SER A 108 11.40 -18.30 0.10
CA SER A 108 11.68 -17.18 -0.78
C SER A 108 11.12 -15.88 -0.18
N THR A 109 11.85 -14.78 -0.35
CA THR A 109 11.39 -13.41 -0.02
C THR A 109 10.76 -12.69 -1.20
N LYS A 110 10.83 -13.27 -2.41
CA LYS A 110 10.27 -12.69 -3.64
C LYS A 110 8.75 -12.62 -3.56
N LEU A 111 8.17 -11.50 -3.93
CA LEU A 111 6.74 -11.30 -3.99
C LEU A 111 6.36 -10.36 -5.15
N GLN A 112 5.09 -10.44 -5.53
CA GLN A 112 4.42 -9.48 -6.38
C GLN A 112 3.36 -8.75 -5.57
N MET A 113 3.31 -7.44 -5.68
CA MET A 113 2.32 -6.63 -4.99
C MET A 113 1.87 -5.43 -5.81
N SER A 114 0.73 -4.85 -5.45
CA SER A 114 0.32 -3.52 -5.91
C SER A 114 -0.42 -2.80 -4.81
N PHE A 115 -0.34 -1.48 -4.84
CA PHE A 115 -0.97 -0.59 -3.88
C PHE A 115 -1.53 0.62 -4.62
N TYR A 116 -2.43 1.33 -3.95
CA TYR A 116 -3.10 2.48 -4.52
C TYR A 116 -3.42 3.49 -3.42
N VAL A 117 -2.91 4.70 -3.55
CA VAL A 117 -3.15 5.81 -2.63
C VAL A 117 -3.89 6.91 -3.39
N LEU A 118 -4.94 7.41 -2.76
CA LEU A 118 -5.80 8.48 -3.20
C LEU A 118 -5.70 9.62 -2.20
N ALA A 119 -5.74 10.84 -2.69
CA ALA A 119 -5.81 12.02 -1.85
C ALA A 119 -6.83 13.02 -2.40
N TYR A 120 -7.33 13.86 -1.51
CA TYR A 120 -8.26 14.93 -1.85
C TYR A 120 -7.54 16.28 -1.80
N ASP A 121 -7.54 17.00 -2.91
CA ASP A 121 -7.08 18.38 -2.95
C ASP A 121 -8.24 19.29 -2.54
N ASP A 122 -8.12 19.91 -1.36
CA ASP A 122 -9.15 20.79 -0.83
C ASP A 122 -9.23 22.14 -1.55
N GLU A 123 -8.18 22.62 -2.21
CA GLU A 123 -8.23 23.87 -2.95
C GLU A 123 -8.95 23.67 -4.28
N LYS A 124 -8.59 22.61 -5.00
CA LYS A 124 -9.17 22.24 -6.30
C LYS A 124 -10.46 21.42 -6.16
N LYS A 125 -10.84 21.08 -4.94
CA LYS A 125 -12.02 20.27 -4.58
C LYS A 125 -12.10 18.96 -5.37
N LYS A 126 -10.95 18.29 -5.56
CA LYS A 126 -10.82 17.16 -6.48
C LYS A 126 -9.98 16.03 -5.90
N TRP A 127 -10.46 14.80 -6.07
CA TRP A 127 -9.69 13.59 -5.81
C TRP A 127 -8.63 13.37 -6.87
N TYR A 128 -7.47 12.88 -6.46
CA TYR A 128 -6.37 12.52 -7.34
C TYR A 128 -5.65 11.26 -6.85
N GLU A 129 -4.98 10.59 -7.79
CA GLU A 129 -4.16 9.42 -7.51
C GLU A 129 -2.80 9.88 -7.00
N ALA A 130 -2.54 9.62 -5.71
CA ALA A 130 -1.38 10.16 -5.00
C ALA A 130 -0.16 9.25 -5.09
N ALA A 131 -0.35 7.92 -5.08
CA ALA A 131 0.73 6.96 -5.26
C ALA A 131 0.21 5.62 -5.80
N LEU A 132 0.83 5.09 -6.84
CA LEU A 132 0.48 3.80 -7.41
C LEU A 132 1.63 3.15 -8.18
N VAL A 133 1.51 1.85 -8.44
CA VAL A 133 2.27 1.20 -9.51
C VAL A 133 1.62 1.59 -10.84
N LYS A 134 2.38 2.26 -11.71
CA LYS A 134 1.89 2.79 -12.99
C LYS A 134 1.28 1.69 -13.85
N ASP A 135 0.25 2.04 -14.63
CA ASP A 135 -0.56 1.15 -15.47
C ASP A 135 -1.34 0.06 -14.70
N GLY A 136 -1.49 0.18 -13.37
CA GLY A 136 -2.22 -0.81 -12.56
C GLY A 136 -1.55 -2.18 -12.51
N LYS A 137 -0.24 -2.25 -12.79
CA LYS A 137 0.54 -3.48 -12.77
C LYS A 137 0.90 -3.88 -11.34
N ASN A 138 1.30 -5.13 -11.17
CA ASN A 138 1.99 -5.57 -9.96
C ASN A 138 3.48 -5.26 -10.10
N MET A 139 4.10 -4.80 -9.02
CA MET A 139 5.56 -4.70 -8.93
C MET A 139 6.15 -6.00 -8.38
N ASP A 140 7.22 -6.47 -9.01
CA ASP A 140 8.08 -7.53 -8.47
C ASP A 140 9.00 -6.93 -7.40
N ALA A 141 8.98 -7.50 -6.20
CA ALA A 141 9.72 -7.03 -5.04
C ALA A 141 10.30 -8.21 -4.24
N ASN A 142 11.18 -7.89 -3.30
CA ASN A 142 11.59 -8.79 -2.23
C ASN A 142 11.19 -8.18 -0.88
N LEU A 143 10.82 -9.01 0.09
CA LEU A 143 10.86 -8.58 1.48
C LEU A 143 12.28 -8.18 1.86
N ASP A 144 12.39 -7.05 2.54
CA ASP A 144 13.65 -6.59 3.06
C ASP A 144 14.13 -7.50 4.21
N THR A 145 15.43 -7.79 4.23
CA THR A 145 16.12 -8.61 5.24
C THR A 145 17.21 -7.83 5.95
N THR A 146 17.14 -6.49 5.95
CA THR A 146 18.10 -5.61 6.63
C THR A 146 18.26 -6.03 8.09
N GLY A 147 19.51 -6.13 8.55
CA GLY A 147 19.83 -6.63 9.89
C GLY A 147 19.72 -8.15 10.05
N GLY A 148 19.54 -8.90 8.95
CA GLY A 148 19.37 -10.36 8.97
C GLY A 148 17.96 -10.82 9.32
N GLU A 149 17.05 -9.88 9.60
CA GLU A 149 15.67 -10.16 9.96
C GLU A 149 14.72 -9.70 8.85
N LEU A 150 13.70 -10.52 8.58
CA LEU A 150 12.63 -10.16 7.65
C LEU A 150 11.84 -8.99 8.22
N GLN A 151 11.78 -7.91 7.46
CA GLN A 151 11.03 -6.70 7.81
C GLN A 151 9.54 -6.89 7.47
N ILE A 152 8.88 -7.80 8.20
CA ILE A 152 7.47 -8.12 8.06
C ILE A 152 6.89 -8.54 9.41
N SER A 153 5.74 -8.00 9.78
CA SER A 153 5.07 -8.36 11.02
C SER A 153 3.57 -8.18 10.91
N VAL A 154 2.81 -8.92 11.71
CA VAL A 154 1.37 -8.69 11.87
C VAL A 154 1.01 -8.75 13.36
N SER A 155 0.24 -7.77 13.82
CA SER A 155 -0.18 -7.66 15.22
C SER A 155 -0.91 -8.92 15.65
N LYS A 156 -0.70 -9.38 16.89
CA LYS A 156 -1.45 -10.52 17.45
C LYS A 156 -2.84 -10.09 17.93
N THR A 157 -2.98 -8.84 18.34
CA THR A 157 -4.21 -8.25 18.83
C THR A 157 -4.90 -7.46 17.73
N PRO A 158 -6.24 -7.55 17.62
CA PRO A 158 -6.99 -6.71 16.69
C PRO A 158 -7.04 -5.27 17.19
N THR A 159 -7.14 -4.35 16.23
CA THR A 159 -7.50 -2.94 16.42
C THR A 159 -8.91 -2.73 15.92
N ARG A 160 -9.67 -1.85 16.57
CA ARG A 160 -11.00 -1.46 16.11
C ARG A 160 -10.88 -0.40 15.01
N ALA A 161 -11.45 -0.65 13.84
CA ALA A 161 -11.44 0.29 12.73
C ALA A 161 -12.56 1.34 12.81
N SER A 162 -13.59 1.09 13.64
CA SER A 162 -14.75 1.94 13.79
C SER A 162 -15.21 1.93 15.24
N ASP A 163 -15.60 3.10 15.76
CA ASP A 163 -16.17 3.19 17.10
C ASP A 163 -17.62 2.69 17.12
N THR A 164 -18.30 2.75 15.98
CA THR A 164 -19.73 2.41 15.82
C THR A 164 -19.96 1.01 15.24
N LEU A 165 -19.04 0.50 14.41
CA LEU A 165 -19.12 -0.83 13.81
C LEU A 165 -18.10 -1.77 14.47
N ASP A 166 -18.48 -3.03 14.72
CA ASP A 166 -17.54 -4.03 15.27
C ASP A 166 -16.58 -4.59 14.20
N ILE A 167 -15.81 -3.69 13.59
CA ILE A 167 -14.82 -4.03 12.57
C ILE A 167 -13.47 -4.19 13.27
N LYS A 168 -13.02 -5.44 13.38
CA LYS A 168 -11.71 -5.82 13.95
C LYS A 168 -10.72 -6.12 12.84
N VAL A 169 -9.62 -5.38 12.83
CA VAL A 169 -8.57 -5.47 11.83
C VAL A 169 -7.21 -5.65 12.50
N TYR A 170 -6.23 -6.19 11.79
CA TYR A 170 -4.91 -6.45 12.33
C TYR A 170 -3.88 -5.61 11.59
N ARG A 171 -2.99 -4.98 12.35
CA ARG A 171 -1.94 -4.13 11.79
C ARG A 171 -0.86 -5.01 11.19
N PHE A 172 -0.59 -4.82 9.90
CA PHE A 172 0.35 -5.55 9.07
C PHE A 172 1.41 -4.57 8.57
N GLU A 173 2.65 -4.78 8.98
CA GLU A 173 3.79 -3.95 8.60
C GLU A 173 4.73 -4.75 7.73
N PHE A 174 5.25 -4.12 6.69
CA PHE A 174 6.26 -4.73 5.85
C PHE A 174 7.12 -3.70 5.13
N GLN A 175 8.35 -4.09 4.85
CA GLN A 175 9.27 -3.33 4.02
C GLN A 175 9.69 -4.19 2.83
N VAL A 176 9.71 -3.58 1.66
CA VAL A 176 10.11 -4.23 0.41
C VAL A 176 11.20 -3.44 -0.29
N VAL A 177 12.04 -4.17 -1.01
CA VAL A 177 13.08 -3.65 -1.91
C VAL A 177 12.81 -4.15 -3.34
N PRO A 178 13.35 -3.48 -4.37
CA PRO A 178 13.16 -3.95 -5.74
C PRO A 178 13.67 -5.38 -5.92
N ALA A 179 12.96 -6.20 -6.69
CA ALA A 179 13.48 -7.51 -7.06
C ALA A 179 14.69 -7.37 -8.01
N LYS A 180 15.74 -8.17 -7.79
CA LYS A 180 16.95 -8.16 -8.62
C LYS A 180 16.64 -8.35 -10.10
N GLY A 181 17.14 -7.44 -10.94
CA GLY A 181 16.93 -7.47 -12.40
C GLY A 181 15.50 -7.14 -12.84
N LYS A 182 14.67 -6.61 -11.93
CA LYS A 182 13.32 -6.13 -12.22
C LYS A 182 13.26 -4.61 -12.05
N THR A 183 12.32 -4.00 -12.76
CA THR A 183 12.03 -2.57 -12.66
C THR A 183 10.52 -2.40 -12.57
N ALA A 184 10.09 -1.66 -11.56
CA ALA A 184 8.74 -1.14 -11.45
C ALA A 184 8.73 0.34 -11.82
N ILE A 185 7.63 0.80 -12.42
CA ILE A 185 7.39 2.22 -12.64
C ILE A 185 6.35 2.66 -11.62
N LEU A 186 6.74 3.58 -10.76
CA LEU A 186 5.88 4.14 -9.72
C LEU A 186 5.45 5.54 -10.14
N GLU A 187 4.18 5.84 -9.96
CA GLU A 187 3.63 7.17 -10.17
C GLU A 187 3.20 7.76 -8.83
N PHE A 188 3.65 8.98 -8.57
CA PHE A 188 3.33 9.76 -7.38
C PHE A 188 2.76 11.12 -7.80
N ALA A 189 1.94 11.72 -6.94
CA ALA A 189 1.44 13.06 -7.16
C ALA A 189 1.38 13.85 -5.84
N LEU A 190 1.83 15.10 -5.90
CA LEU A 190 1.71 16.06 -4.79
C LEU A 190 0.43 16.92 -4.91
N GLY A 191 -0.37 16.66 -5.94
CA GLY A 191 -1.64 17.29 -6.21
C GLY A 191 -2.18 16.87 -7.59
N PRO A 192 -3.37 17.33 -8.00
CA PRO A 192 -4.05 16.85 -9.21
C PRO A 192 -3.32 17.10 -10.53
N THR A 193 -2.33 18.01 -10.54
CA THR A 193 -1.62 18.47 -11.74
C THR A 193 -0.14 18.14 -11.74
N GLN A 194 0.45 17.85 -10.57
CA GLN A 194 1.88 17.59 -10.44
C GLN A 194 2.09 16.09 -10.22
N ARG A 195 2.63 15.44 -11.25
CA ARG A 195 2.97 14.01 -11.23
C ARG A 195 4.47 13.82 -11.28
N LEU A 196 4.93 12.82 -10.55
CA LEU A 196 6.31 12.36 -10.52
C LEU A 196 6.32 10.88 -10.88
N VAL A 197 7.08 10.51 -11.91
CA VAL A 197 7.27 9.11 -12.30
C VAL A 197 8.67 8.69 -11.87
N LYS A 198 8.77 7.60 -11.12
CA LYS A 198 10.03 7.05 -10.60
C LYS A 198 10.22 5.62 -11.11
N GLN A 199 11.45 5.30 -11.50
CA GLN A 199 11.86 3.92 -11.71
C GLN A 199 12.30 3.35 -10.36
N TRP A 200 11.78 2.19 -10.00
CA TRP A 200 12.15 1.45 -8.81
C TRP A 200 12.77 0.12 -9.24
N LYS A 201 14.08 -0.02 -9.08
CA LYS A 201 14.89 -1.13 -9.60
C LYS A 201 16.05 -1.40 -8.68
N SER A 202 16.53 -2.64 -8.64
CA SER A 202 17.71 -2.97 -7.85
C SER A 202 18.91 -2.19 -8.40
N GLY A 203 19.66 -1.51 -7.54
CA GLY A 203 21.01 -1.09 -7.88
C GLY A 203 21.78 -2.31 -8.39
N GLY A 204 22.37 -2.21 -9.58
CA GLY A 204 23.14 -3.32 -10.12
C GLY A 204 24.31 -3.61 -9.18
N ASP A 205 24.45 -4.87 -8.74
CA ASP A 205 25.69 -5.31 -8.11
C ASP A 205 26.82 -5.16 -9.14
N ALA A 206 27.79 -4.29 -8.83
CA ALA A 206 29.17 -4.48 -9.28
C ALA A 206 29.83 -5.53 -8.38
#